data_AF-A0A964FLB2-F1
#
_entry.id   AF-A0A964FLB2-F1
#
_cell.length_a   1.000
_cell.length_b   1.000
_cell.length_c   1.000
_cell.angle_alpha   90.00
_cell.angle_beta   90.00
_cell.angle_gamma   90.00
#
_symmetry.space_group_name_H-M   'P 1'
#
loop_
_entity.id
_entity.type
_entity.pdbx_description
1 polymer ?
#
loop_
_entity_poly.entity_id
_entity_poly.type
_entity_poly.pdbx_seq_one_letter_code
_entity_poly.pdbx_strand_id
1 'polypeptide(L)'
;MANYAIFDEKYYLSQYPWIKPAIDAGIIASGKEHFEKFGRAGGLTKVSRYFDEATYLAANPDLAPFVRTVNPGAPFATGLDHFIQFGYDEGQRRTQVSPEYNEDFYLANNPELRSFVGPNGPFKSGYQHFIQFGAKEGRFGTSFFEPEYLKENPDIVPFVNSGALKTGREHFFNFGKNEPNRSATFVGSRSNDVITGVGAGNVELIGVEVGIDRNGNRQFESFGTNEFDVLIGSPGVDTFVLGVPASAGNLSATALYTGNGQATIRNFNVADDLIQLQGSSLNGYSLTPVGNNLSIQRFGDVLGVIEGGANLNLTFLEANGNGTFLIG
;
A
#
# COMPACT_ATOMS: atom_id res chain seq x y z
N MET A 1 22.56 -12.13 17.31
CA MET A 1 22.30 -11.12 18.37
C MET A 1 20.91 -10.56 18.09
N ALA A 2 20.06 -10.30 19.09
CA ALA A 2 18.70 -9.82 18.79
C ALA A 2 18.73 -8.43 18.13
N ASN A 3 17.94 -8.25 17.08
CA ASN A 3 17.82 -7.02 16.32
C ASN A 3 16.48 -6.33 16.64
N TYR A 4 16.57 -5.16 17.28
CA TYR A 4 15.42 -4.36 17.71
C TYR A 4 15.11 -3.18 16.77
N ALA A 5 15.57 -3.20 15.52
CA ALA A 5 15.35 -2.10 14.56
C ALA A 5 13.88 -1.75 14.33
N ILE A 6 12.98 -2.72 14.51
CA ILE A 6 11.54 -2.54 14.37
C ILE A 6 10.91 -1.76 15.52
N PHE A 7 11.58 -1.67 16.68
CA PHE A 7 10.98 -1.13 17.91
C PHE A 7 10.66 0.37 17.80
N ASP A 8 9.39 0.73 17.98
CA ASP A 8 8.90 2.11 18.04
C ASP A 8 8.49 2.41 19.50
N GLU A 9 9.30 3.20 20.20
CA GLU A 9 9.10 3.57 21.62
C GLU A 9 7.73 4.21 21.86
N LYS A 10 7.33 5.15 20.98
CA LYS A 10 6.09 5.90 21.15
C LYS A 10 4.89 4.97 20.97
N TYR A 11 4.94 4.11 19.95
CA TYR A 11 3.91 3.11 19.72
C TYR A 11 3.86 2.08 20.85
N TYR A 12 5.00 1.57 21.30
CA TYR A 12 5.04 0.58 22.37
C TYR A 12 4.41 1.12 23.67
N LEU A 13 4.71 2.36 24.06
CA LEU A 13 4.13 2.99 25.24
C LEU A 13 2.64 3.34 25.08
N SER A 14 2.15 3.59 23.86
CA SER A 14 0.70 3.76 23.63
C SER A 14 -0.06 2.44 23.80
N GLN A 15 0.58 1.31 23.45
CA GLN A 15 -0.02 -0.02 23.57
C GLN A 15 0.10 -0.60 24.99
N TYR A 16 1.12 -0.18 25.74
CA TYR A 16 1.37 -0.63 27.11
C TYR A 16 1.56 0.56 28.07
N PRO A 17 0.52 1.39 28.27
CA PRO A 17 0.63 2.63 29.05
C PRO A 17 0.98 2.41 30.53
N TRP A 18 0.75 1.20 31.05
CA TRP A 18 1.12 0.78 32.40
C TRP A 18 2.64 0.74 32.66
N ILE A 19 3.46 0.84 31.61
CA ILE A 19 4.93 0.93 31.72
C ILE A 19 5.37 2.33 32.15
N LYS A 20 4.61 3.38 31.78
CA LYS A 20 4.99 4.77 31.99
C LYS A 20 5.34 5.11 33.46
N PRO A 21 4.57 4.68 34.48
CA PRO A 21 4.92 4.96 35.87
C PRO A 21 6.30 4.43 36.28
N ALA A 22 6.74 3.28 35.74
CA ALA A 22 8.06 2.72 36.05
C ALA A 22 9.20 3.52 35.38
N ILE A 23 8.94 4.10 34.20
CA ILE A 23 9.86 5.03 33.53
C ILE A 23 9.94 6.34 34.32
N ASP A 24 8.79 6.92 34.67
CA ASP A 24 8.71 8.18 35.44
C ASP A 24 9.41 8.05 36.81
N ALA A 25 9.33 6.87 37.44
CA ALA A 25 10.00 6.57 38.70
C ALA A 25 11.49 6.21 38.55
N GLY A 26 12.02 6.15 37.32
CA GLY A 26 13.43 5.80 37.04
C GLY A 26 13.79 4.34 37.32
N ILE A 27 12.81 3.44 37.44
CA ILE A 27 13.02 2.00 37.66
C ILE A 27 13.54 1.33 36.37
N ILE A 28 13.08 1.83 35.22
CA ILE A 28 13.52 1.48 33.88
C ILE A 28 13.73 2.78 33.09
N ALA A 29 14.68 2.82 32.16
CA ALA A 29 15.03 4.01 31.40
C ALA A 29 14.12 4.25 30.19
N SER A 30 13.51 3.20 29.62
CA SER A 30 12.66 3.30 28.43
C SER A 30 11.73 2.09 28.25
N GLY A 31 10.75 2.24 27.37
CA GLY A 31 9.94 1.14 26.85
C GLY A 31 10.80 0.09 26.14
N LYS A 32 11.84 0.51 25.40
CA LYS A 32 12.82 -0.41 24.79
C LYS A 32 13.52 -1.27 25.84
N GLU A 33 14.00 -0.67 26.93
CA GLU A 33 14.60 -1.44 28.02
C GLU A 33 13.60 -2.41 28.66
N HIS A 34 12.36 -1.96 28.89
CA HIS A 34 11.31 -2.83 29.39
C HIS A 34 11.06 -4.01 28.44
N PHE A 35 10.96 -3.76 27.13
CA PHE A 35 10.75 -4.82 26.15
C PHE A 35 11.91 -5.82 26.14
N GLU A 36 13.15 -5.33 26.12
CA GLU A 36 14.35 -6.18 26.11
C GLU A 36 14.47 -7.07 27.35
N LYS A 37 14.18 -6.52 28.54
CA LYS A 37 14.30 -7.25 29.81
C LYS A 37 13.10 -8.14 30.13
N PHE A 38 11.90 -7.68 29.80
CA PHE A 38 10.65 -8.30 30.27
C PHE A 38 9.68 -8.58 29.13
N GLY A 39 9.38 -7.57 28.30
CA GLY A 39 8.28 -7.64 27.33
C GLY A 39 8.44 -8.75 26.29
N ARG A 40 9.66 -8.95 25.77
CA ARG A 40 9.99 -10.00 24.80
C ARG A 40 9.69 -11.38 25.36
N ALA A 41 10.20 -11.70 26.55
CA ALA A 41 9.96 -12.99 27.20
C ALA A 41 8.51 -13.15 27.68
N GLY A 42 7.88 -12.04 28.07
CA GLY A 42 6.48 -11.95 28.50
C GLY A 42 5.45 -11.95 27.38
N GLY A 43 5.87 -12.07 26.12
CA GLY A 43 4.98 -12.20 24.97
C GLY A 43 4.32 -10.91 24.47
N LEU A 44 4.91 -9.74 24.75
CA LEU A 44 4.40 -8.46 24.28
C LEU A 44 4.81 -8.21 22.83
N THR A 45 3.88 -8.35 21.89
CA THR A 45 4.19 -8.30 20.44
C THR A 45 3.99 -6.93 19.78
N LYS A 46 3.20 -6.06 20.40
CA LYS A 46 2.91 -4.71 19.86
C LYS A 46 4.08 -3.73 20.03
N VAL A 47 5.17 -3.96 19.31
CA VAL A 47 6.40 -3.13 19.38
C VAL A 47 6.48 -2.05 18.32
N SER A 48 5.70 -2.16 17.24
CA SER A 48 5.60 -1.14 16.21
C SER A 48 4.36 -1.32 15.35
N ARG A 49 4.06 -0.30 14.54
CA ARG A 49 3.00 -0.34 13.52
C ARG A 49 3.27 -1.33 12.39
N TYR A 50 4.52 -1.78 12.22
CA TYR A 50 4.95 -2.61 11.10
C TYR A 50 5.12 -4.09 11.47
N PHE A 51 4.76 -4.51 12.68
CA PHE A 51 4.70 -5.93 13.04
C PHE A 51 3.27 -6.34 13.40
N ASP A 52 2.84 -7.48 12.86
CA ASP A 52 1.62 -8.15 13.22
C ASP A 52 1.87 -9.65 13.39
N GLU A 53 1.81 -10.11 14.65
CA GLU A 53 2.11 -11.49 15.03
C GLU A 53 1.24 -12.50 14.29
N ALA A 54 -0.06 -12.23 14.16
CA ALA A 54 -0.99 -13.13 13.51
C ALA A 54 -0.67 -13.27 12.01
N THR A 55 -0.39 -12.15 11.35
CA THR A 55 0.04 -12.12 9.94
C THR A 55 1.35 -12.88 9.76
N TYR A 56 2.34 -12.62 10.62
CA TYR A 56 3.64 -13.28 10.54
C TYR A 56 3.53 -14.79 10.73
N LEU A 57 2.77 -15.27 11.72
CA LEU A 57 2.60 -16.72 11.92
C LEU A 57 1.76 -17.38 10.80
N ALA A 58 0.75 -16.69 10.28
CA ALA A 58 -0.05 -17.20 9.16
C ALA A 58 0.78 -17.39 7.89
N ALA A 59 1.69 -16.46 7.61
CA ALA A 59 2.61 -16.56 6.47
C ALA A 59 3.77 -17.55 6.68
N ASN A 60 4.04 -17.93 7.94
CA ASN A 60 5.17 -18.78 8.32
C ASN A 60 4.72 -19.98 9.16
N PRO A 61 3.91 -20.90 8.60
CA PRO A 61 3.39 -22.04 9.34
C PRO A 61 4.50 -23.00 9.83
N ASP A 62 5.69 -22.93 9.25
CA ASP A 62 6.88 -23.65 9.70
C ASP A 62 7.36 -23.23 11.10
N LEU A 63 6.95 -22.05 11.58
CA LEU A 63 7.30 -21.55 12.92
C LEU A 63 6.34 -22.04 14.01
N ALA A 64 5.17 -22.57 13.65
CA ALA A 64 4.15 -22.99 14.62
C ALA A 64 4.68 -23.92 15.74
N PRO A 65 5.54 -24.93 15.46
CA PRO A 65 6.09 -25.78 16.51
C PRO A 65 7.05 -25.06 17.47
N PHE A 66 7.60 -23.90 17.07
CA PHE A 66 8.67 -23.20 17.77
C PHE A 66 8.21 -21.95 18.54
N VAL A 67 6.93 -21.61 18.49
CA VAL A 67 6.38 -20.39 19.10
C VAL A 67 5.37 -20.71 20.21
N ARG A 68 5.56 -20.15 21.41
CA ARG A 68 4.76 -20.46 22.62
C ARG A 68 3.31 -20.01 22.57
N THR A 69 2.97 -19.01 21.76
CA THR A 69 1.57 -18.61 21.53
C THR A 69 0.76 -19.71 20.81
N VAL A 70 1.44 -20.66 20.17
CA VAL A 70 0.83 -21.81 19.47
C VAL A 70 1.17 -23.14 20.16
N ASN A 71 2.41 -23.34 20.59
CA ASN A 71 2.90 -24.57 21.20
C ASN A 71 3.53 -24.29 22.58
N PRO A 72 2.82 -24.54 23.70
CA PRO A 72 3.36 -24.36 25.04
C PRO A 72 4.68 -25.12 25.25
N GLY A 73 5.71 -24.43 25.72
CA GLY A 73 7.06 -25.00 25.95
C GLY A 73 8.04 -24.82 24.79
N ALA A 74 7.59 -24.25 23.67
CA ALA A 74 8.46 -23.91 22.55
C ALA A 74 9.54 -22.83 22.90
N PRO A 75 10.65 -22.74 22.14
CA PRO A 75 11.77 -21.85 22.48
C PRO A 75 11.46 -20.36 22.34
N PHE A 76 10.63 -19.96 21.38
CA PHE A 76 10.29 -18.56 21.18
C PHE A 76 9.05 -18.16 21.97
N ALA A 77 9.09 -17.02 22.66
CA ALA A 77 7.90 -16.45 23.29
C ALA A 77 6.76 -16.25 22.29
N THR A 78 7.11 -15.67 21.14
CA THR A 78 6.19 -15.24 20.09
C THR A 78 6.91 -15.33 18.72
N GLY A 79 6.16 -15.20 17.64
CA GLY A 79 6.67 -14.95 16.29
C GLY A 79 7.52 -13.69 16.23
N LEU A 80 7.19 -12.62 16.96
CA LEU A 80 8.08 -11.46 17.11
C LEU A 80 9.44 -11.85 17.69
N ASP A 81 9.45 -12.68 18.74
CA ASP A 81 10.69 -13.14 19.38
C ASP A 81 11.56 -13.95 18.43
N HIS A 82 10.95 -14.76 17.56
CA HIS A 82 11.66 -15.38 16.44
C HIS A 82 12.16 -14.34 15.44
N PHE A 83 11.31 -13.40 15.01
CA PHE A 83 11.63 -12.42 13.97
C PHE A 83 12.83 -11.54 14.35
N ILE A 84 12.88 -11.03 15.58
CA ILE A 84 14.00 -10.21 16.07
C ILE A 84 15.30 -11.01 16.26
N GLN A 85 15.22 -12.32 16.48
CA GLN A 85 16.41 -13.16 16.67
C GLN A 85 16.96 -13.73 15.36
N PHE A 86 16.07 -14.07 14.41
CA PHE A 86 16.40 -14.81 13.20
C PHE A 86 15.76 -14.22 11.95
N GLY A 87 14.53 -13.71 12.05
CA GLY A 87 13.73 -13.32 10.88
C GLY A 87 14.39 -12.25 9.99
N TYR A 88 15.15 -11.32 10.57
CA TYR A 88 15.96 -10.40 9.77
C TYR A 88 16.99 -11.09 8.89
N ASP A 89 17.71 -12.08 9.43
CA ASP A 89 18.80 -12.76 8.74
C ASP A 89 18.27 -13.79 7.73
N GLU A 90 17.08 -14.33 7.97
CA GLU A 90 16.35 -15.17 6.99
C GLU A 90 15.82 -14.37 5.78
N GLY A 91 15.85 -13.04 5.84
CA GLY A 91 15.65 -12.14 4.69
C GLY A 91 14.30 -12.29 4.01
N GLN A 92 14.31 -12.44 2.68
CA GLN A 92 13.10 -12.53 1.84
C GLN A 92 12.10 -13.61 2.28
N ARG A 93 12.52 -14.64 3.00
CA ARG A 93 11.62 -15.67 3.53
C ARG A 93 10.65 -15.13 4.60
N ARG A 94 11.00 -14.02 5.26
CA ARG A 94 10.31 -13.53 6.46
C ARG A 94 9.81 -12.09 6.32
N THR A 95 9.45 -11.67 5.11
CA THR A 95 9.01 -10.28 4.81
C THR A 95 7.51 -10.06 5.01
N GLN A 96 6.70 -11.12 5.02
CA GLN A 96 5.27 -11.07 5.32
C GLN A 96 5.03 -10.94 6.83
N VAL A 97 5.28 -9.73 7.35
CA VAL A 97 5.31 -9.40 8.78
C VAL A 97 4.11 -8.62 9.27
N SER A 98 3.42 -7.92 8.36
CA SER A 98 2.30 -7.04 8.67
C SER A 98 1.53 -6.73 7.38
N PRO A 99 0.20 -6.50 7.46
CA PRO A 99 -0.56 -5.96 6.33
C PRO A 99 -0.05 -4.59 5.87
N GLU A 100 0.68 -3.86 6.72
CA GLU A 100 1.23 -2.53 6.46
C GLU A 100 2.48 -2.54 5.56
N TYR A 101 2.87 -3.70 5.04
CA TYR A 101 4.04 -3.83 4.18
C TYR A 101 3.88 -4.97 3.15
N ASN A 102 4.30 -4.70 1.92
CA ASN A 102 4.40 -5.64 0.81
C ASN A 102 5.78 -5.51 0.18
N GLU A 103 6.56 -6.59 0.21
CA GLU A 103 7.95 -6.62 -0.28
C GLU A 103 8.06 -6.34 -1.78
N ASP A 104 7.19 -6.95 -2.58
CA ASP A 104 7.23 -6.84 -4.04
C ASP A 104 6.90 -5.41 -4.47
N PHE A 105 5.83 -4.84 -3.91
CA PHE A 105 5.45 -3.44 -4.14
C PHE A 105 6.57 -2.48 -3.71
N TYR A 106 7.13 -2.70 -2.52
CA TYR A 106 8.20 -1.84 -2.00
C TYR A 106 9.45 -1.88 -2.90
N LEU A 107 9.90 -3.05 -3.35
CA LEU A 107 11.05 -3.17 -4.24
C LEU A 107 10.75 -2.75 -5.69
N ALA A 108 9.49 -2.75 -6.12
CA ALA A 108 9.06 -2.22 -7.41
C ALA A 108 9.15 -0.69 -7.44
N ASN A 109 8.70 -0.01 -6.37
CA ASN A 109 8.76 1.45 -6.23
C ASN A 109 10.13 1.99 -5.83
N ASN A 110 11.03 1.10 -5.42
CA ASN A 110 12.36 1.49 -4.97
C ASN A 110 13.43 0.68 -5.73
N PRO A 111 13.47 0.79 -7.07
CA PRO A 111 14.32 -0.06 -7.90
C PRO A 111 15.81 0.12 -7.64
N GLU A 112 16.23 1.27 -7.09
CA GLU A 112 17.59 1.54 -6.68
C GLU A 112 18.04 0.68 -5.48
N LEU A 113 17.09 0.16 -4.69
CA LEU A 113 17.40 -0.72 -3.55
C LEU A 113 17.76 -2.14 -3.97
N ARG A 114 17.45 -2.55 -5.20
CA ARG A 114 17.63 -3.94 -5.66
C ARG A 114 19.08 -4.43 -5.57
N SER A 115 20.06 -3.54 -5.73
CA SER A 115 21.48 -3.88 -5.59
C SER A 115 21.96 -3.95 -4.13
N PHE A 116 21.18 -3.43 -3.19
CA PHE A 116 21.49 -3.38 -1.76
C PHE A 116 20.72 -4.45 -0.96
N VAL A 117 19.74 -5.10 -1.57
CA VAL A 117 18.89 -6.13 -0.96
C VAL A 117 19.35 -7.52 -1.39
N GLY A 118 19.60 -8.40 -0.43
CA GLY A 118 19.89 -9.81 -0.66
C GLY A 118 20.89 -10.40 0.34
N PRO A 119 21.29 -11.67 0.17
CA PRO A 119 22.15 -12.38 1.13
C PRO A 119 23.49 -11.67 1.38
N ASN A 120 24.05 -11.04 0.34
CA ASN A 120 25.32 -10.31 0.40
C ASN A 120 25.13 -8.79 0.50
N GLY A 121 23.89 -8.31 0.51
CA GLY A 121 23.57 -6.90 0.62
C GLY A 121 23.64 -6.40 2.06
N PRO A 122 23.75 -5.07 2.26
CA PRO A 122 23.58 -4.45 3.58
C PRO A 122 22.19 -4.72 4.17
N PHE A 123 21.18 -4.95 3.32
CA PHE A 123 19.84 -5.34 3.74
C PHE A 123 19.54 -6.75 3.24
N LYS A 124 18.98 -7.60 4.10
CA LYS A 124 18.56 -8.97 3.76
C LYS A 124 17.23 -9.01 3.04
N SER A 125 16.43 -7.94 3.17
CA SER A 125 15.15 -7.74 2.51
C SER A 125 14.87 -6.24 2.33
N GLY A 126 13.96 -5.90 1.43
CA GLY A 126 13.35 -4.57 1.34
C GLY A 126 12.71 -4.18 2.67
N TYR A 127 12.09 -5.14 3.38
CA TYR A 127 11.46 -4.89 4.66
C TYR A 127 12.46 -4.33 5.69
N GLN A 128 13.66 -4.91 5.74
CA GLN A 128 14.71 -4.43 6.63
C GLN A 128 15.11 -2.98 6.31
N HIS A 129 15.20 -2.62 5.02
CA HIS A 129 15.43 -1.23 4.62
C HIS A 129 14.25 -0.33 5.01
N PHE A 130 13.02 -0.77 4.75
CA PHE A 130 11.81 -0.02 5.03
C PHE A 130 11.70 0.40 6.50
N ILE A 131 11.89 -0.53 7.44
CA ILE A 131 11.79 -0.21 8.86
C ILE A 131 12.92 0.69 9.36
N GLN A 132 14.13 0.59 8.79
CA GLN A 132 15.28 1.35 9.25
C GLN A 132 15.27 2.78 8.68
N PHE A 133 14.88 2.89 7.42
CA PHE A 133 14.99 4.09 6.60
C PHE A 133 13.68 4.43 5.90
N GLY A 134 13.13 3.51 5.12
CA GLY A 134 12.04 3.81 4.17
C GLY A 134 10.82 4.49 4.77
N ALA A 135 10.34 4.02 5.93
CA ALA A 135 9.20 4.65 6.61
C ALA A 135 9.48 6.10 7.03
N LYS A 136 10.71 6.43 7.42
CA LYS A 136 11.13 7.81 7.77
C LYS A 136 11.36 8.67 6.53
N GLU A 137 11.72 8.06 5.42
CA GLU A 137 11.86 8.70 4.12
C GLU A 137 10.49 8.95 3.45
N GLY A 138 9.40 8.47 4.03
CA GLY A 138 8.05 8.61 3.47
C GLY A 138 7.75 7.65 2.32
N ARG A 139 8.56 6.59 2.14
CA ARG A 139 8.32 5.56 1.11
C ARG A 139 7.11 4.71 1.49
N PHE A 140 6.32 4.31 0.50
CA PHE A 140 5.10 3.54 0.72
C PHE A 140 5.39 2.05 0.81
N GLY A 141 4.85 1.40 1.84
CA GLY A 141 4.98 -0.05 2.04
C GLY A 141 3.92 -0.86 1.30
N THR A 142 2.84 -0.26 0.83
CA THR A 142 1.72 -0.95 0.17
C THR A 142 1.10 -0.07 -0.91
N SER A 143 0.27 -0.66 -1.78
CA SER A 143 -0.51 0.07 -2.79
C SER A 143 -1.57 1.02 -2.21
N PHE A 144 -1.96 0.88 -0.93
CA PHE A 144 -2.89 1.82 -0.31
C PHE A 144 -2.24 3.20 -0.11
N PHE A 145 -2.81 4.23 -0.72
CA PHE A 145 -2.26 5.59 -0.71
C PHE A 145 -2.66 6.35 0.56
N GLU A 146 -2.04 5.96 1.68
CA GLU A 146 -2.33 6.48 3.02
C GLU A 146 -2.27 8.02 3.15
N PRO A 147 -1.30 8.75 2.56
CA PRO A 147 -1.23 10.21 2.74
C PRO A 147 -2.50 10.94 2.32
N GLU A 148 -3.13 10.50 1.22
CA GLU A 148 -4.38 11.07 0.76
C GLU A 148 -5.55 10.65 1.64
N TYR A 149 -5.59 9.38 2.03
CA TYR A 149 -6.60 8.90 2.97
C TYR A 149 -6.59 9.71 4.27
N LEU A 150 -5.42 9.99 4.86
CA LEU A 150 -5.32 10.81 6.07
C LEU A 150 -5.70 12.29 5.85
N LYS A 151 -5.43 12.83 4.66
CA LYS A 151 -5.80 14.20 4.28
C LYS A 151 -7.32 14.36 4.19
N GLU A 152 -8.01 13.39 3.62
CA GLU A 152 -9.47 13.37 3.48
C GLU A 152 -10.19 13.02 4.78
N ASN A 153 -9.50 12.35 5.70
CA ASN A 153 -10.05 11.84 6.95
C ASN A 153 -9.32 12.44 8.17
N PRO A 154 -9.38 13.77 8.38
CA PRO A 154 -8.64 14.44 9.45
C PRO A 154 -9.08 14.02 10.86
N ASP A 155 -10.26 13.43 11.00
CA ASP A 155 -10.81 12.92 12.26
C ASP A 155 -10.00 11.75 12.84
N ILE A 156 -9.34 10.95 11.99
CA ILE A 156 -8.54 9.80 12.44
C ILE A 156 -7.06 10.13 12.73
N VAL A 157 -6.58 11.27 12.22
CA VAL A 157 -5.17 11.70 12.34
C VAL A 157 -4.68 11.75 13.80
N PRO A 158 -5.45 12.25 14.80
CA PRO A 158 -5.03 12.21 16.20
C PRO A 158 -4.81 10.78 16.75
N PHE A 159 -5.55 9.80 16.26
CA PHE A 159 -5.45 8.40 16.69
C PHE A 159 -4.23 7.71 16.09
N VAL A 160 -3.91 7.99 14.81
CA VAL A 160 -2.65 7.55 14.18
C VAL A 160 -1.46 8.22 14.87
N ASN A 161 -1.53 9.53 15.12
CA ASN A 161 -0.47 10.27 15.79
C ASN A 161 -0.23 9.86 17.24
N SER A 162 -1.25 9.43 17.96
CA SER A 162 -1.10 8.88 19.32
C SER A 162 -0.67 7.42 19.33
N GLY A 163 -0.68 6.74 18.18
CA GLY A 163 -0.41 5.31 18.05
C GLY A 163 -1.53 4.44 18.60
N ALA A 164 -2.74 4.99 18.77
CA ALA A 164 -3.95 4.22 19.06
C ALA A 164 -4.40 3.42 17.83
N LEU A 165 -4.13 3.97 16.64
CA LEU A 165 -4.16 3.26 15.35
C LEU A 165 -2.72 3.14 14.82
N LYS A 166 -2.40 2.00 14.20
CA LYS A 166 -1.12 1.74 13.54
C LYS A 166 -0.90 2.72 12.39
N THR A 167 -1.92 2.85 11.53
CA THR A 167 -1.90 3.59 10.26
C THR A 167 -3.34 3.98 9.86
N GLY A 168 -3.49 4.92 8.93
CA GLY A 168 -4.75 5.17 8.23
C GLY A 168 -5.22 3.96 7.42
N ARG A 169 -4.29 3.14 6.93
CA ARG A 169 -4.61 1.86 6.29
C ARG A 169 -5.30 0.90 7.26
N GLU A 170 -4.81 0.76 8.49
CA GLU A 170 -5.47 -0.05 9.53
C GLU A 170 -6.90 0.43 9.76
N HIS A 171 -7.10 1.75 9.87
CA HIS A 171 -8.45 2.32 9.99
C HIS A 171 -9.33 1.92 8.82
N PHE A 172 -8.85 2.13 7.59
CA PHE A 172 -9.63 1.82 6.39
C PHE A 172 -10.03 0.35 6.34
N PHE A 173 -9.08 -0.58 6.50
CA PHE A 173 -9.38 -2.01 6.33
C PHE A 173 -10.23 -2.60 7.47
N ASN A 174 -10.24 -1.98 8.66
CA ASN A 174 -11.07 -2.42 9.79
C ASN A 174 -12.44 -1.73 9.83
N PHE A 175 -12.52 -0.48 9.40
CA PHE A 175 -13.72 0.36 9.52
C PHE A 175 -14.09 0.98 8.17
N GLY A 176 -13.20 1.82 7.62
CA GLY A 176 -13.50 2.70 6.50
C GLY A 176 -13.98 2.01 5.22
N LYS A 177 -13.52 0.80 4.93
CA LYS A 177 -13.95 0.06 3.73
C LYS A 177 -15.46 -0.23 3.68
N ASN A 178 -16.15 -0.17 4.82
CA ASN A 178 -17.60 -0.37 4.88
C ASN A 178 -18.38 0.96 5.00
N GLU A 179 -17.69 2.09 5.04
CA GLU A 179 -18.26 3.42 5.18
C GLU A 179 -18.38 4.07 3.78
N PRO A 180 -19.59 4.34 3.25
CA PRO A 180 -19.76 4.89 1.90
C PRO A 180 -19.12 6.27 1.68
N ASN A 181 -18.84 6.99 2.75
CA ASN A 181 -18.20 8.31 2.75
C ASN A 181 -16.67 8.24 2.95
N ARG A 182 -16.08 7.05 2.99
CA ARG A 182 -14.62 6.86 3.06
C ARG A 182 -14.11 6.35 1.72
N SER A 183 -13.58 7.27 0.94
CA SER A 183 -12.89 6.95 -0.29
C SER A 183 -11.51 6.35 -0.03
N ALA A 184 -10.98 5.62 -1.02
CA ALA A 184 -9.64 5.07 -0.97
C ALA A 184 -8.98 5.09 -2.34
N THR A 185 -7.69 5.36 -2.35
CA THR A 185 -6.87 5.33 -3.57
C THR A 185 -5.86 4.20 -3.45
N PHE A 186 -5.78 3.39 -4.50
CA PHE A 186 -4.77 2.35 -4.65
C PHE A 186 -3.87 2.66 -5.85
N VAL A 187 -2.57 2.65 -5.60
CA VAL A 187 -1.54 3.01 -6.56
C VAL A 187 -0.61 1.82 -6.83
N GLY A 188 -0.10 1.74 -8.05
CA GLY A 188 0.84 0.70 -8.46
C GLY A 188 2.28 1.19 -8.40
N SER A 189 3.07 0.69 -9.34
CA SER A 189 4.51 0.78 -9.35
C SER A 189 5.09 1.02 -10.74
N ARG A 190 6.42 0.92 -10.87
CA ARG A 190 7.11 0.90 -12.17
C ARG A 190 7.19 -0.50 -12.80
N SER A 191 6.25 -1.37 -12.44
CA SER A 191 6.24 -2.77 -12.86
C SER A 191 4.81 -3.23 -13.08
N ASN A 192 4.62 -4.47 -13.53
CA ASN A 192 3.28 -4.99 -13.76
C ASN A 192 2.59 -5.27 -12.41
N ASP A 193 1.52 -4.54 -12.13
CA ASP A 193 0.78 -4.64 -10.89
C ASP A 193 -0.55 -5.37 -11.04
N VAL A 194 -0.98 -6.01 -9.96
CA VAL A 194 -2.37 -6.46 -9.80
C VAL A 194 -2.95 -5.71 -8.62
N ILE A 195 -3.80 -4.74 -8.91
CA ILE A 195 -4.43 -3.87 -7.92
C ILE A 195 -5.90 -4.25 -7.79
N THR A 196 -6.30 -4.64 -6.58
CA THR A 196 -7.69 -4.93 -6.26
C THR A 196 -8.23 -3.84 -5.36
N GLY A 197 -9.23 -3.12 -5.86
CA GLY A 197 -9.98 -2.15 -5.09
C GLY A 197 -10.69 -2.82 -3.92
N VAL A 198 -10.82 -2.09 -2.83
CA VAL A 198 -11.59 -2.49 -1.66
C VAL A 198 -12.23 -1.23 -1.10
N GLY A 199 -13.53 -1.24 -0.86
CA GLY A 199 -14.25 -0.11 -0.24
C GLY A 199 -15.70 -0.06 -0.71
N ALA A 200 -16.56 0.55 0.09
CA ALA A 200 -17.95 0.86 -0.26
C ALA A 200 -18.13 2.34 -0.68
N GLY A 201 -17.13 3.19 -0.38
CA GLY A 201 -17.05 4.54 -0.92
C GLY A 201 -16.39 4.59 -2.29
N ASN A 202 -16.07 5.78 -2.79
CA ASN A 202 -15.41 5.90 -4.09
C ASN A 202 -13.98 5.35 -4.01
N VAL A 203 -13.64 4.40 -4.87
CA VAL A 203 -12.31 3.80 -4.93
C VAL A 203 -11.60 4.23 -6.21
N GLU A 204 -10.41 4.81 -6.09
CA GLU A 204 -9.58 5.17 -7.25
C GLU A 204 -8.47 4.13 -7.44
N LEU A 205 -8.31 3.66 -8.68
CA LEU A 205 -7.34 2.64 -9.08
C LEU A 205 -6.37 3.21 -10.11
N ILE A 206 -5.09 3.29 -9.72
CA ILE A 206 -4.01 3.87 -10.53
C ILE A 206 -2.91 2.81 -10.66
N GLY A 207 -2.68 2.25 -11.84
CA GLY A 207 -1.68 1.18 -12.00
C GLY A 207 -0.22 1.66 -11.97
N VAL A 208 0.02 2.96 -12.08
CA VAL A 208 1.38 3.54 -12.13
C VAL A 208 1.87 3.98 -10.76
N GLU A 209 3.19 4.22 -10.65
CA GLU A 209 3.80 4.74 -9.43
C GLU A 209 3.33 6.18 -9.15
N VAL A 210 2.85 6.38 -7.93
CA VAL A 210 2.42 7.67 -7.40
C VAL A 210 3.15 7.97 -6.11
N GLY A 211 3.77 9.14 -6.04
CA GLY A 211 4.43 9.73 -4.89
C GLY A 211 3.68 10.95 -4.32
N ILE A 212 4.33 11.62 -3.38
CA ILE A 212 3.91 12.91 -2.82
C ILE A 212 5.04 13.94 -2.96
N ASP A 213 4.71 15.15 -3.40
CA ASP A 213 5.65 16.25 -3.45
C ASP A 213 5.92 16.83 -2.04
N ARG A 214 6.82 17.83 -1.96
CA ARG A 214 7.16 18.50 -0.69
C ARG A 214 5.99 19.25 -0.03
N ASN A 215 4.90 19.47 -0.77
CA ASN A 215 3.70 20.14 -0.29
C ASN A 215 2.59 19.13 0.08
N GLY A 216 2.84 17.83 -0.06
CA GLY A 216 1.85 16.78 0.19
C GLY A 216 0.81 16.64 -0.93
N ASN A 217 1.13 17.10 -2.15
CA ASN A 217 0.30 16.88 -3.32
C ASN A 217 0.75 15.63 -4.06
N ARG A 218 -0.19 14.97 -4.74
CA ARG A 218 0.08 13.83 -5.60
C ARG A 218 1.13 14.17 -6.67
N GLN A 219 2.11 13.30 -6.84
CA GLN A 219 3.12 13.37 -7.89
C GLN A 219 3.13 12.03 -8.63
N PHE A 220 2.95 12.04 -9.95
CA PHE A 220 3.07 10.82 -10.75
C PHE A 220 4.55 10.60 -11.10
N GLU A 221 5.07 9.44 -10.72
CA GLU A 221 6.50 9.10 -10.84
C GLU A 221 6.78 8.16 -12.03
N SER A 222 5.75 7.48 -12.52
CA SER A 222 5.72 6.75 -13.80
C SER A 222 4.41 7.00 -14.57
N PHE A 223 4.36 6.55 -15.83
CA PHE A 223 3.25 6.79 -16.74
C PHE A 223 2.81 5.55 -17.54
N GLY A 224 3.16 4.33 -17.12
CA GLY A 224 2.66 3.12 -17.76
C GLY A 224 3.49 2.58 -18.92
N THR A 225 4.68 3.12 -19.19
CA THR A 225 5.51 2.66 -20.32
C THR A 225 6.22 1.34 -19.98
N ASN A 226 5.95 0.30 -20.75
CA ASN A 226 6.32 -1.11 -20.53
C ASN A 226 5.69 -1.72 -19.26
N GLU A 227 4.54 -1.20 -18.85
CA GLU A 227 3.77 -1.66 -17.69
C GLU A 227 2.44 -2.26 -18.18
N PHE A 228 2.12 -3.45 -17.69
CA PHE A 228 0.90 -4.20 -17.98
C PHE A 228 0.18 -4.54 -16.69
N ASP A 229 -0.75 -3.68 -16.30
CA ASP A 229 -1.40 -3.76 -15.00
C ASP A 229 -2.76 -4.43 -15.10
N VAL A 230 -3.22 -4.97 -13.98
CA VAL A 230 -4.58 -5.46 -13.80
C VAL A 230 -5.22 -4.65 -12.69
N LEU A 231 -6.25 -3.86 -13.03
CA LEU A 231 -7.03 -3.05 -12.11
C LEU A 231 -8.39 -3.73 -11.91
N ILE A 232 -8.69 -4.14 -10.69
CA ILE A 232 -9.89 -4.92 -10.35
C ILE A 232 -10.79 -4.06 -9.47
N GLY A 233 -11.98 -3.74 -9.97
CA GLY A 233 -13.00 -2.99 -9.25
C GLY A 233 -13.50 -3.70 -7.99
N SER A 234 -14.02 -2.88 -7.08
CA SER A 234 -14.66 -3.25 -5.82
C SER A 234 -16.19 -3.08 -5.91
N PRO A 235 -16.96 -3.49 -4.89
CA PRO A 235 -18.38 -3.13 -4.85
C PRO A 235 -18.55 -1.64 -4.56
N GLY A 236 -19.06 -0.84 -5.49
CA GLY A 236 -19.28 0.58 -5.28
C GLY A 236 -19.03 1.38 -6.56
N VAL A 237 -18.54 2.61 -6.40
CA VAL A 237 -18.08 3.45 -7.51
C VAL A 237 -16.56 3.32 -7.58
N ASP A 238 -16.05 2.67 -8.61
CA ASP A 238 -14.61 2.64 -8.90
C ASP A 238 -14.25 3.63 -10.01
N THR A 239 -13.12 4.32 -9.87
CA THR A 239 -12.52 5.13 -10.93
C THR A 239 -11.21 4.50 -11.37
N PHE A 240 -11.20 3.98 -12.59
CA PHE A 240 -9.99 3.43 -13.22
C PHE A 240 -9.26 4.54 -13.98
N VAL A 241 -8.03 4.84 -13.56
CA VAL A 241 -7.28 5.98 -14.07
C VAL A 241 -6.39 5.55 -15.25
N LEU A 242 -6.70 6.05 -16.44
CA LEU A 242 -5.90 5.88 -17.67
C LEU A 242 -5.38 7.22 -18.21
N GLY A 243 -5.61 8.31 -17.48
CA GLY A 243 -5.10 9.63 -17.77
C GLY A 243 -5.08 10.48 -16.52
N VAL A 244 -4.05 11.31 -16.40
CA VAL A 244 -3.76 12.06 -15.17
C VAL A 244 -3.66 13.56 -15.47
N PRO A 245 -4.05 14.43 -14.53
CA PRO A 245 -3.94 15.87 -14.73
C PRO A 245 -2.48 16.34 -14.68
N ALA A 246 -2.27 17.61 -15.01
CA ALA A 246 -0.99 18.26 -14.72
C ALA A 246 -0.77 18.29 -13.19
N SER A 247 0.45 17.99 -12.76
CA SER A 247 0.89 17.98 -11.36
C SER A 247 2.33 18.49 -11.25
N ALA A 248 2.88 18.62 -10.03
CA ALA A 248 4.23 19.16 -9.82
C ALA A 248 5.32 18.38 -10.59
N GLY A 249 5.18 17.05 -10.72
CA GLY A 249 6.08 16.20 -11.51
C GLY A 249 5.70 16.02 -12.97
N ASN A 250 4.53 16.53 -13.40
CA ASN A 250 4.00 16.36 -14.75
C ASN A 250 3.35 17.66 -15.24
N LEU A 251 4.05 18.46 -16.02
CA LEU A 251 3.64 19.83 -16.38
C LEU A 251 2.38 19.92 -17.27
N SER A 252 1.91 18.80 -17.81
CA SER A 252 0.72 18.72 -18.65
C SER A 252 -0.11 17.51 -18.27
N ALA A 253 -1.41 17.52 -18.55
CA ALA A 253 -2.19 16.31 -18.42
C ALA A 253 -1.67 15.22 -19.38
N THR A 254 -1.54 13.99 -18.89
CA THR A 254 -0.82 12.91 -19.58
C THR A 254 -1.69 11.66 -19.64
N ALA A 255 -1.76 11.03 -20.82
CA ALA A 255 -2.37 9.71 -20.95
C ALA A 255 -1.41 8.67 -20.36
N LEU A 256 -1.93 7.72 -19.58
CA LEU A 256 -1.13 6.61 -19.08
C LEU A 256 -1.07 5.51 -20.13
N TYR A 257 -0.06 4.65 -20.04
CA TYR A 257 0.14 3.48 -20.90
C TYR A 257 0.37 3.81 -22.39
N THR A 258 0.85 5.01 -22.71
CA THR A 258 1.24 5.34 -24.09
C THR A 258 2.50 4.58 -24.50
N GLY A 259 2.55 4.15 -25.77
CA GLY A 259 3.56 3.22 -26.28
C GLY A 259 3.26 1.76 -25.93
N ASN A 260 4.28 1.01 -25.54
CA ASN A 260 4.14 -0.40 -25.18
C ASN A 260 3.69 -0.52 -23.72
N GLY A 261 2.40 -0.60 -23.44
CA GLY A 261 1.84 -0.76 -22.08
C GLY A 261 0.32 -0.83 -22.15
N GLN A 262 -0.35 -1.26 -21.08
CA GLN A 262 -1.82 -1.36 -21.03
C GLN A 262 -2.33 -1.67 -19.61
N ALA A 263 -3.46 -1.07 -19.22
CA ALA A 263 -4.23 -1.54 -18.06
C ALA A 263 -5.36 -2.51 -18.47
N THR A 264 -5.40 -3.71 -17.87
CA THR A 264 -6.57 -4.60 -17.94
C THR A 264 -7.50 -4.26 -16.80
N ILE A 265 -8.74 -3.88 -17.12
CA ILE A 265 -9.78 -3.52 -16.16
C ILE A 265 -10.71 -4.71 -15.99
N ARG A 266 -10.91 -5.14 -14.73
CA ARG A 266 -11.82 -6.21 -14.35
C ARG A 266 -12.86 -5.71 -13.38
N ASN A 267 -14.02 -6.39 -13.38
CA ASN A 267 -15.18 -6.05 -12.56
C ASN A 267 -15.73 -4.64 -12.80
N PHE A 268 -15.59 -4.11 -14.02
CA PHE A 268 -16.19 -2.82 -14.38
C PHE A 268 -17.72 -2.92 -14.41
N ASN A 269 -18.38 -2.14 -13.57
CA ASN A 269 -19.81 -1.97 -13.51
C ASN A 269 -20.22 -0.62 -14.14
N VAL A 270 -20.73 -0.67 -15.37
CA VAL A 270 -21.13 0.53 -16.13
C VAL A 270 -22.18 1.42 -15.46
N ALA A 271 -22.93 0.91 -14.47
CA ALA A 271 -23.91 1.73 -13.76
C ALA A 271 -23.26 2.74 -12.79
N ASP A 272 -22.07 2.40 -12.27
CA ASP A 272 -21.45 3.09 -11.14
C ASP A 272 -20.01 3.50 -11.44
N ASP A 273 -19.25 2.69 -12.17
CA ASP A 273 -17.82 2.86 -12.39
C ASP A 273 -17.48 3.85 -13.50
N LEU A 274 -16.28 4.40 -13.40
CA LEU A 274 -15.77 5.48 -14.23
C LEU A 274 -14.40 5.13 -14.79
N ILE A 275 -14.11 5.59 -16.00
CA ILE A 275 -12.75 5.63 -16.54
C ILE A 275 -12.31 7.09 -16.64
N GLN A 276 -11.19 7.44 -16.02
CA GLN A 276 -10.57 8.74 -16.20
C GLN A 276 -9.60 8.73 -17.38
N LEU A 277 -9.76 9.68 -18.29
CA LEU A 277 -8.96 9.84 -19.50
C LEU A 277 -8.34 11.24 -19.59
N GLN A 278 -7.22 11.35 -20.31
CA GLN A 278 -6.56 12.63 -20.57
C GLN A 278 -7.30 13.40 -21.66
N GLY A 279 -7.64 14.66 -21.41
CA GLY A 279 -8.25 15.58 -22.37
C GLY A 279 -9.47 16.27 -21.79
N SER A 280 -10.37 16.71 -22.66
CA SER A 280 -11.64 17.35 -22.27
C SER A 280 -12.85 16.74 -22.99
N SER A 281 -12.65 15.68 -23.77
CA SER A 281 -13.68 14.99 -24.56
C SER A 281 -13.12 13.68 -25.12
N LEU A 282 -14.01 12.81 -25.64
CA LEU A 282 -13.64 11.58 -26.37
C LEU A 282 -12.95 11.82 -27.73
N ASN A 283 -12.69 13.06 -28.13
CA ASN A 283 -11.99 13.34 -29.38
C ASN A 283 -10.57 12.74 -29.37
N GLY A 284 -10.26 11.93 -30.38
CA GLY A 284 -9.00 11.20 -30.50
C GLY A 284 -8.98 9.85 -29.79
N TYR A 285 -10.06 9.49 -29.09
CA TYR A 285 -10.27 8.18 -28.50
C TYR A 285 -11.08 7.27 -29.42
N SER A 286 -10.77 5.97 -29.37
CA SER A 286 -11.58 4.92 -29.98
C SER A 286 -11.91 3.87 -28.93
N LEU A 287 -13.21 3.56 -28.81
CA LEU A 287 -13.74 2.50 -27.96
C LEU A 287 -14.14 1.35 -28.87
N THR A 288 -13.27 0.35 -29.01
CA THR A 288 -13.43 -0.71 -30.01
C THR A 288 -13.58 -2.07 -29.35
N PRO A 289 -14.67 -2.81 -29.61
CA PRO A 289 -14.79 -4.20 -29.18
C PRO A 289 -13.69 -5.06 -29.82
N VAL A 290 -12.97 -5.83 -29.01
CA VAL A 290 -11.96 -6.81 -29.45
C VAL A 290 -12.25 -8.14 -28.77
N GLY A 291 -12.82 -9.09 -29.52
CA GLY A 291 -13.36 -10.31 -28.94
C GLY A 291 -14.49 -9.98 -27.96
N ASN A 292 -14.37 -10.45 -26.71
CA ASN A 292 -15.34 -10.18 -25.64
C ASN A 292 -15.04 -8.91 -24.84
N ASN A 293 -13.95 -8.19 -25.15
CA ASN A 293 -13.48 -7.06 -24.36
C ASN A 293 -13.73 -5.73 -25.08
N LEU A 294 -13.74 -4.63 -24.34
CA LEU A 294 -13.70 -3.28 -24.92
C LEU A 294 -12.29 -2.71 -24.81
N SER A 295 -11.69 -2.35 -25.95
CA SER A 295 -10.40 -1.70 -26.01
C SER A 295 -10.56 -0.17 -26.05
N ILE A 296 -9.88 0.52 -25.13
CA ILE A 296 -9.80 1.97 -25.05
C ILE A 296 -8.47 2.40 -25.67
N GLN A 297 -8.55 3.02 -26.85
CA GLN A 297 -7.39 3.37 -27.65
C GLN A 297 -7.27 4.87 -27.86
N ARG A 298 -6.04 5.34 -28.02
CA ARG A 298 -5.75 6.72 -28.40
C ARG A 298 -4.53 6.78 -29.30
N PHE A 299 -4.70 7.38 -30.47
CA PHE A 299 -3.63 7.56 -31.47
C PHE A 299 -2.84 6.28 -31.82
N GLY A 300 -3.49 5.12 -31.72
CA GLY A 300 -2.89 3.80 -32.02
C GLY A 300 -2.38 3.04 -30.79
N ASP A 301 -2.25 3.68 -29.64
CA ASP A 301 -1.91 3.03 -28.38
C ASP A 301 -3.16 2.47 -27.69
N VAL A 302 -3.05 1.29 -27.08
CA VAL A 302 -4.12 0.71 -26.26
C VAL A 302 -3.88 1.06 -24.80
N LEU A 303 -4.59 2.06 -24.29
CA LEU A 303 -4.39 2.53 -22.92
C LEU A 303 -4.97 1.55 -21.90
N GLY A 304 -6.13 0.97 -22.23
CA GLY A 304 -6.78 0.00 -21.37
C GLY A 304 -7.75 -0.93 -22.08
N VAL A 305 -8.08 -2.04 -21.42
CA VAL A 305 -9.00 -3.06 -21.92
C VAL A 305 -9.96 -3.44 -20.80
N ILE A 306 -11.26 -3.26 -21.01
CA ILE A 306 -12.30 -3.70 -20.08
C ILE A 306 -12.67 -5.15 -20.42
N GLU A 307 -12.36 -6.06 -19.50
CA GLU A 307 -12.66 -7.48 -19.64
C GLU A 307 -14.18 -7.73 -19.66
N GLY A 308 -14.68 -8.46 -20.66
CA GLY A 308 -16.12 -8.67 -20.84
C GLY A 308 -16.90 -7.45 -21.34
N GLY A 309 -16.21 -6.34 -21.64
CA GLY A 309 -16.81 -5.05 -21.97
C GLY A 309 -17.33 -4.88 -23.40
N ALA A 310 -17.27 -5.89 -24.29
CA ALA A 310 -17.51 -5.70 -25.73
C ALA A 310 -18.85 -5.01 -26.11
N ASN A 311 -19.87 -5.10 -25.25
CA ASN A 311 -21.19 -4.49 -25.48
C ASN A 311 -21.41 -3.17 -24.71
N LEU A 312 -20.39 -2.67 -23.99
CA LEU A 312 -20.47 -1.41 -23.28
C LEU A 312 -20.49 -0.25 -24.27
N ASN A 313 -21.31 0.76 -23.97
CA ASN A 313 -21.39 1.99 -24.73
C ASN A 313 -21.05 3.17 -23.81
N LEU A 314 -19.76 3.33 -23.52
CA LEU A 314 -19.29 4.37 -22.61
C LEU A 314 -19.39 5.74 -23.28
N THR A 315 -19.89 6.71 -22.55
CA THR A 315 -20.10 8.06 -23.05
C THR A 315 -19.31 9.08 -22.23
N PHE A 316 -19.07 10.24 -22.80
CA PHE A 316 -18.54 11.38 -22.04
C PHE A 316 -19.54 11.76 -20.95
N LEU A 317 -19.06 11.88 -19.72
CA LEU A 317 -19.85 12.34 -18.58
C LEU A 317 -19.54 13.80 -18.27
N GLU A 318 -18.32 14.06 -17.80
CA GLU A 318 -17.88 15.40 -17.43
C GLU A 318 -16.37 15.62 -17.62
N ALA A 319 -15.98 16.88 -17.73
CA ALA A 319 -14.58 17.28 -17.74
C ALA A 319 -14.18 17.81 -16.36
N ASN A 320 -13.03 17.37 -15.85
CA ASN A 320 -12.57 17.70 -14.50
C ASN A 320 -11.92 19.09 -14.39
N GLY A 321 -11.84 19.85 -15.49
CA GLY A 321 -11.25 21.19 -15.53
C GLY A 321 -9.73 21.23 -15.33
N ASN A 322 -9.07 20.08 -15.22
CA ASN A 322 -7.63 19.91 -14.95
C ASN A 322 -6.90 19.18 -16.10
N GLY A 323 -7.55 19.06 -17.26
CA GLY A 323 -7.04 18.34 -18.42
C GLY A 323 -7.32 16.83 -18.43
N THR A 324 -8.20 16.35 -17.53
CA THR A 324 -8.82 15.02 -17.62
C THR A 324 -10.35 15.11 -17.71
N PHE A 325 -10.98 14.00 -18.09
CA PHE A 325 -12.43 13.84 -18.16
C PHE A 325 -12.82 12.40 -17.80
N LEU A 326 -14.09 12.20 -17.48
CA LEU A 326 -14.66 10.91 -17.08
C LEU A 326 -15.57 10.36 -18.18
N ILE A 327 -15.52 9.03 -18.35
CA ILE A 327 -16.49 8.27 -19.15
C ILE A 327 -17.10 7.14 -18.31
N GLY A 328 -18.33 6.78 -18.65
CA GLY A 328 -19.12 5.70 -18.05
C GLY A 328 -20.28 5.33 -18.96
#